data_AF-S6GPE2-F1
#
_entry.id   AF-S6GPE2-F1
#
_cell.length_a   1.000
_cell.length_b   1.000
_cell.length_c   1.000
_cell.angle_alpha   90.00
_cell.angle_beta   90.00
_cell.angle_gamma   90.00
#
_symmetry.space_group_name_H-M   'P 1'
#
loop_
_entity.id
_entity.type
_entity.pdbx_description
1 polymer ?
#
loop_
_entity_poly.entity_id
_entity_poly.type
_entity_poly.pdbx_seq_one_letter_code
_entity_poly.pdbx_strand_id
1 'polypeptide(L)' 'MLFVPFMQQAFAQLSEKDKDIFVRLLACEDQDLFFWLMRRGESEDPELQYMVNLILQRVQPA' A
#
# COMPACT_ATOMS: atom_id res chain seq x y z
N MET A 1 -9.85 2.08 9.57
CA MET A 1 -8.43 2.51 9.39
C MET A 1 -7.61 1.29 8.99
N LEU A 2 -7.49 0.99 7.68
CA LEU A 2 -6.75 -0.19 7.19
C LEU A 2 -5.22 -0.05 7.37
N PHE A 3 -4.71 1.17 7.39
CA PHE A 3 -3.27 1.44 7.42
C PHE A 3 -2.60 1.21 8.77
N VAL A 4 -3.33 1.36 9.88
CA VAL A 4 -2.78 1.19 11.24
C VAL A 4 -2.21 -0.21 11.48
N PRO A 5 -2.97 -1.31 11.25
CA PRO A 5 -2.41 -2.66 11.42
C PRO A 5 -1.26 -2.94 10.44
N PHE A 6 -1.32 -2.43 9.20
CA PHE A 6 -0.22 -2.57 8.24
C PHE A 6 1.06 -1.86 8.73
N MET A 7 0.95 -0.63 9.25
CA MET A 7 2.09 0.10 9.79
C MET A 7 2.69 -0.58 11.03
N GLN A 8 1.88 -1.16 11.90
CA GLN A 8 2.38 -1.80 13.12
C GLN A 8 3.07 -3.14 12.85
N GLN A 9 2.61 -3.90 11.84
CA GLN A 9 3.07 -5.27 11.62
C GLN A 9 4.00 -5.43 10.42
N ALA A 10 3.71 -4.74 9.30
CA ALA A 10 4.40 -4.94 8.03
C ALA A 10 5.47 -3.87 7.78
N PHE A 11 5.23 -2.60 8.13
CA PHE A 11 6.17 -1.51 7.85
C PHE A 11 7.55 -1.70 8.47
N ALA A 12 7.63 -2.27 9.68
CA ALA A 12 8.89 -2.59 10.34
C ALA A 12 9.72 -3.65 9.59
N GLN A 13 9.06 -4.50 8.80
CA GLN A 13 9.68 -5.59 8.02
C GLN A 13 10.01 -5.16 6.59
N LEU A 14 9.62 -3.96 6.17
CA LEU A 14 9.91 -3.44 4.84
C LEU A 14 11.39 -3.08 4.70
N SER A 15 11.94 -3.33 3.51
CA SER A 15 13.24 -2.80 3.12
C SER A 15 13.21 -1.27 3.04
N GLU A 16 14.38 -0.60 3.04
CA GLU A 16 14.41 0.86 2.88
C GLU A 16 13.75 1.30 1.57
N LYS A 17 13.98 0.57 0.48
CA LYS A 17 13.34 0.82 -0.81
C LYS A 17 11.80 0.75 -0.70
N ASP A 18 11.28 -0.25 -0.02
CA ASP A 18 9.84 -0.43 0.13
C ASP A 18 9.23 0.66 1.03
N LYS A 19 9.98 1.14 2.04
CA LYS A 19 9.54 2.28 2.86
C LYS A 19 9.42 3.55 2.03
N ASP A 20 10.36 3.82 1.12
CA ASP A 20 10.29 4.97 0.22
C ASP A 20 9.08 4.88 -0.72
N ILE A 21 8.82 3.71 -1.29
CA ILE A 21 7.64 3.47 -2.12
C ILE A 21 6.35 3.67 -1.30
N PHE A 22 6.32 3.21 -0.05
CA PHE A 22 5.17 3.40 0.83
C PHE A 22 4.92 4.87 1.17
N VAL A 23 5.98 5.64 1.44
CA VAL A 23 5.86 7.10 1.66
C VAL A 23 5.35 7.81 0.41
N ARG A 24 5.84 7.42 -0.78
CA ARG A 24 5.31 7.93 -2.06
C ARG A 24 3.84 7.59 -2.24
N LEU A 25 3.43 6.36 -1.89
CA LEU A 25 2.04 5.93 -1.94
C LEU A 25 1.17 6.79 -1.02
N LEU A 26 1.61 7.06 0.22
CA LEU A 26 0.88 7.92 1.16
C LEU A 26 0.79 9.39 0.73
N ALA A 27 1.60 9.83 -0.23
CA ALA A 27 1.53 11.16 -0.81
C ALA A 27 0.51 11.27 -1.97
N CYS A 28 -0.04 10.16 -2.45
CA CYS A 28 -1.11 10.15 -3.45
C CYS A 28 -2.45 10.60 -2.84
N GLU A 29 -3.40 10.97 -3.70
CA GLU A 29 -4.74 11.37 -3.26
C GLU A 29 -5.49 10.18 -2.63
N ASP A 30 -6.24 10.44 -1.56
CA ASP A 30 -7.01 9.41 -0.87
C ASP A 30 -7.97 8.67 -1.82
N GLN A 31 -8.55 9.37 -2.80
CA GLN A 31 -9.45 8.77 -3.79
C GLN A 31 -8.76 7.66 -4.60
N ASP A 32 -7.53 7.90 -5.06
CA ASP A 32 -6.74 6.93 -5.82
C ASP A 32 -6.37 5.74 -4.94
N LEU A 33 -5.94 6.01 -3.71
CA LEU A 33 -5.64 4.96 -2.73
C LEU A 33 -6.85 4.07 -2.46
N PHE A 34 -8.03 4.65 -2.25
CA PHE A 34 -9.26 3.90 -2.09
C PHE A 34 -9.62 3.09 -3.34
N PHE A 35 -9.43 3.66 -4.53
CA PHE A 35 -9.72 2.99 -5.79
C PHE A 35 -8.84 1.76 -6.00
N TRP A 36 -7.54 1.87 -5.74
CA TRP A 36 -6.57 0.77 -5.82
C TRP A 36 -6.80 -0.28 -4.73
N LEU A 37 -6.99 0.14 -3.48
CA LEU A 37 -7.24 -0.78 -2.36
C LEU A 37 -8.58 -1.53 -2.49
N MET A 38 -9.56 -0.97 -3.18
CA MET A 38 -10.82 -1.65 -3.48
C MET A 38 -10.74 -2.60 -4.69
N ARG A 39 -9.53 -2.79 -5.27
CA ARG A 39 -9.30 -3.55 -6.51
C ARG A 39 -10.19 -3.09 -7.67
N ARG A 40 -10.54 -1.79 -7.69
CA ARG A 40 -11.36 -1.18 -8.74
C ARG A 40 -10.52 -0.58 -9.87
N GLY A 41 -9.21 -0.47 -9.66
CA GLY A 41 -8.22 -0.16 -10.68
C GLY A 41 -6.81 -0.35 -10.15
N GLU A 42 -5.84 0.06 -10.97
CA GLU A 42 -4.41 -0.14 -10.72
C GLU A 42 -3.67 1.20 -10.88
N SER A 43 -2.53 1.33 -10.20
CA SER A 43 -1.63 2.46 -10.38
C SER A 43 -0.86 2.31 -11.70
N GLU A 44 -0.68 3.41 -12.42
CA GLU A 44 0.19 3.46 -13.61
C GLU A 44 1.67 3.30 -13.26
N ASP A 45 2.06 3.68 -12.04
CA ASP A 45 3.40 3.43 -11.51
C ASP A 45 3.50 1.98 -10.99
N PRO A 46 4.39 1.14 -11.55
CA PRO A 46 4.54 -0.25 -11.16
C PRO A 46 5.09 -0.43 -9.73
N GLU A 47 5.88 0.50 -9.21
CA GLU A 47 6.36 0.45 -7.82
C GLU A 47 5.22 0.72 -6.84
N LEU A 48 4.35 1.70 -7.15
CA LEU A 48 3.16 1.96 -6.33
C LEU A 48 2.16 0.79 -6.40
N GLN A 49 1.94 0.22 -7.59
CA GLN A 49 1.06 -0.95 -7.77
C GLN A 49 1.61 -2.16 -7.00
N TYR A 50 2.92 -2.36 -6.98
CA TYR A 50 3.57 -3.37 -6.15
C TYR A 50 3.26 -3.18 -4.66
N MET A 51 3.38 -1.94 -4.14
CA MET A 51 3.09 -1.64 -2.75
C MET A 51 1.60 -1.83 -2.39
N VAL A 52 0.69 -1.41 -3.26
CA VAL A 52 -0.76 -1.66 -3.10
C VAL A 52 -1.02 -3.16 -2.97
N ASN A 53 -0.43 -3.98 -3.85
CA ASN A 53 -0.59 -5.43 -3.80
C ASN A 53 -0.03 -6.04 -2.50
N LEU A 54 1.13 -5.55 -2.04
CA LEU A 54 1.73 -5.97 -0.78
C LEU A 54 0.81 -5.64 0.42
N ILE A 55 0.23 -4.44 0.44
CA ILE A 55 -0.75 -4.03 1.45
C ILE A 55 -1.95 -4.98 1.41
N LEU A 56 -2.56 -5.17 0.24
CA LEU A 56 -3.74 -6.04 0.08
C LEU A 56 -3.51 -7.48 0.53
N GLN A 57 -2.33 -8.04 0.26
CA GLN A 57 -1.95 -9.38 0.75
C GLN A 57 -1.85 -9.46 2.27
N ARG A 58 -1.47 -8.37 2.93
CA ARG A 58 -1.27 -8.32 4.39
C ARG A 58 -2.56 -7.97 5.16
N VAL A 59 -3.46 -7.16 4.57
CA VAL A 59 -4.69 -6.73 5.25
C VAL A 59 -5.90 -7.62 4.96
N GLN A 60 -5.85 -8.51 3.96
CA GLN A 60 -6.88 -9.53 3.81
C GLN A 60 -6.69 -10.61 4.88
N PRO A 61 -7.67 -10.80 5.79
CA PRO A 61 -7.68 -12.00 6.62
C PRO A 61 -7.90 -13.20 5.70
N ALA A 62 -7.12 -14.26 5.91
CA ALA A 62 -7.38 -15.56 5.29
C ALA A 62 -8.78 -16.07 5.65
#